data_AF-A0A9D5I002-F1
#
_entry.id   AF-A0A9D5I002-F1
#
_cell.length_a   1.000
_cell.length_b   1.000
_cell.length_c   1.000
_cell.angle_alpha   90.00
_cell.angle_beta   90.00
_cell.angle_gamma   90.00
#
_symmetry.space_group_name_H-M   'P 1'
#
loop_
_entity.id
_entity.type
_entity.pdbx_description
1 polymer ?
#
loop_
_entity_poly.entity_id
_entity_poly.type
_entity_poly.pdbx_seq_one_letter_code
_entity_poly.pdbx_strand_id
1 'polypeptide(L)'
;MQTIHLQSAWKKTIAEGDLNELKALLAVGKTERFIPYRQAFNHQGDLLVTVLIQNLSSMGDVWDTKLVAYVEEGKTIAERSFSIDTVPPNTSMPWTFIFPKDRFIQTSMKTGKLEER
;
A
#
# COMPACT_ATOMS: atom_id res chain seq x y z
N MET A 1 3.35 -0.94 -20.45
CA MET A 1 3.28 -2.12 -19.56
C MET A 1 3.81 -1.69 -18.20
N GLN A 2 3.04 -1.87 -17.12
CA GLN A 2 3.50 -1.56 -15.77
C GLN A 2 4.50 -2.63 -15.30
N THR A 3 5.54 -2.22 -14.58
CA THR A 3 6.54 -3.15 -14.02
C THR A 3 6.58 -3.07 -12.51
N ILE A 4 6.85 -4.19 -11.84
CA ILE A 4 6.98 -4.19 -10.39
C ILE A 4 8.32 -3.58 -9.98
N HIS A 5 8.29 -2.56 -9.13
CA HIS A 5 9.48 -1.92 -8.58
C HIS A 5 9.60 -2.30 -7.11
N LEU A 6 10.68 -3.00 -6.75
CA LEU A 6 10.96 -3.34 -5.36
C LEU A 6 11.99 -2.38 -4.77
N GLN A 7 11.61 -1.72 -3.67
CA GLN A 7 12.54 -0.96 -2.84
C GLN A 7 13.58 -1.90 -2.20
N SER A 8 14.74 -1.36 -1.79
CA SER A 8 15.84 -2.12 -1.19
C SER A 8 15.45 -2.97 0.01
N ALA A 9 14.53 -2.50 0.87
CA ALA A 9 14.02 -3.28 1.99
C ALA A 9 13.23 -4.51 1.50
N TRP A 10 12.25 -4.28 0.61
CA TRP A 10 11.44 -5.34 -0.01
C TRP A 10 12.28 -6.38 -0.74
N LYS A 11 13.30 -5.97 -1.49
CA LYS A 11 14.22 -6.90 -2.18
C LYS A 11 14.89 -7.90 -1.25
N LYS A 12 15.13 -7.52 0.01
CA LYS A 12 15.81 -8.36 1.01
C LYS A 12 14.86 -9.26 1.79
N THR A 13 13.59 -8.86 1.92
CA THR A 13 12.65 -9.49 2.86
C THR A 13 11.49 -10.20 2.19
N ILE A 14 11.20 -9.94 0.92
CA ILE A 14 10.05 -10.55 0.24
C ILE A 14 10.34 -12.01 -0.13
N ALA A 15 9.42 -12.91 0.21
CA ALA A 15 9.46 -14.29 -0.24
C ALA A 15 9.11 -14.37 -1.74
N GLU A 16 9.61 -15.40 -2.42
CA GLU A 16 9.32 -15.61 -3.84
C GLU A 16 7.81 -15.80 -4.12
N GLY A 17 7.10 -16.49 -3.22
CA GLY A 17 5.64 -16.65 -3.28
C GLY A 17 4.91 -15.31 -3.30
N ASP A 18 5.16 -14.47 -2.29
CA ASP A 18 4.58 -13.13 -2.18
C ASP A 18 4.89 -12.27 -3.43
N LEU A 19 6.11 -12.36 -3.96
CA LEU A 19 6.49 -11.64 -5.18
C LEU A 19 5.67 -12.09 -6.39
N ASN A 20 5.44 -13.40 -6.53
CA ASN A 20 4.66 -13.95 -7.62
C ASN A 20 3.17 -13.57 -7.50
N GLU A 21 2.61 -13.53 -6.28
CA GLU A 21 1.26 -13.03 -6.04
C GLU A 21 1.11 -11.55 -6.41
N LEU A 22 2.07 -10.71 -6.03
CA LEU A 22 2.05 -9.29 -6.41
C LEU A 22 2.15 -9.09 -7.92
N LYS A 23 2.96 -9.89 -8.61
CA LYS A 23 3.04 -9.85 -10.09
C LYS A 23 1.71 -10.30 -10.71
N ALA A 24 1.06 -11.33 -10.17
CA ALA A 24 -0.24 -11.78 -10.63
C ALA A 24 -1.32 -10.69 -10.43
N LEU A 25 -1.29 -10.01 -9.28
CA LEU A 25 -2.17 -8.89 -8.97
C LEU A 25 -1.98 -7.73 -9.96
N LEU A 26 -0.73 -7.42 -10.32
CA LEU A 26 -0.42 -6.40 -11.34
C LEU A 26 -0.91 -6.82 -12.74
N ALA A 27 -0.82 -8.10 -13.09
CA ALA A 27 -1.23 -8.63 -14.38
C ALA A 27 -2.76 -8.51 -14.63
N VAL A 28 -3.56 -8.32 -13.58
CA VAL A 28 -5.00 -8.04 -13.70
C VAL A 28 -5.26 -6.71 -14.44
N GLY A 29 -4.28 -5.80 -14.49
CA GLY A 29 -4.39 -4.55 -15.26
C GLY A 29 -5.31 -3.52 -14.62
N LYS A 30 -5.48 -3.58 -13.30
CA LYS A 30 -6.16 -2.57 -12.49
C LYS A 30 -5.50 -1.20 -12.67
N THR A 31 -6.28 -0.12 -12.60
CA THR A 31 -5.78 1.27 -12.76
C THR A 31 -5.85 2.06 -11.47
N GLU A 32 -6.41 1.47 -10.42
CA GLU A 32 -6.53 2.06 -9.10
C GLU A 32 -5.15 2.41 -8.53
N ARG A 33 -5.04 3.61 -7.95
CA ARG A 33 -3.79 4.11 -7.35
C ARG A 33 -3.20 3.15 -6.31
N PHE A 34 -4.06 2.55 -5.50
CA PHE A 34 -3.70 1.52 -4.54
C PHE A 34 -4.45 0.24 -4.85
N ILE A 35 -3.74 -0.84 -5.16
CA ILE A 35 -4.34 -2.17 -5.26
C ILE A 35 -4.12 -2.90 -3.94
N PRO A 36 -5.18 -3.22 -3.17
CA PRO A 36 -5.05 -3.97 -1.93
C PRO A 36 -4.42 -5.36 -2.15
N TYR A 37 -3.46 -5.72 -1.30
CA TYR A 37 -2.84 -7.04 -1.29
C TYR A 37 -3.09 -7.78 0.02
N ARG A 38 -2.70 -7.18 1.15
CA ARG A 38 -2.79 -7.86 2.46
C ARG A 38 -3.06 -6.89 3.59
N GLN A 39 -3.78 -7.37 4.59
CA GLN A 39 -4.01 -6.69 5.86
C GLN A 39 -3.57 -7.60 7.01
N ALA A 40 -2.89 -7.05 8.01
CA ALA A 40 -2.43 -7.79 9.17
C ALA A 40 -2.32 -6.88 10.40
N PHE A 41 -2.17 -7.49 11.57
CA PHE A 41 -1.75 -6.80 12.80
C PHE A 41 -0.39 -7.30 13.23
N ASN A 42 0.46 -6.39 13.72
CA ASN A 42 1.69 -6.78 14.40
C ASN A 42 1.41 -7.09 15.88
N HIS A 43 2.45 -7.52 16.61
CA HIS A 43 2.37 -7.81 18.04
C HIS A 43 2.02 -6.60 18.92
N GLN A 44 2.18 -5.36 18.41
CA GLN A 44 1.84 -4.13 19.12
C GLN A 44 0.37 -3.74 18.96
N GLY A 45 -0.34 -4.39 18.03
CA GLY A 45 -1.71 -4.08 17.65
C GLY A 45 -1.82 -3.06 16.51
N ASP A 46 -0.71 -2.71 15.86
CA ASP A 46 -0.73 -1.77 14.73
C ASP A 46 -1.31 -2.46 13.50
N LEU A 47 -2.12 -1.72 12.75
CA LEU A 47 -2.70 -2.18 11.49
C LEU A 47 -1.69 -2.00 10.36
N LEU A 48 -1.36 -3.10 9.70
CA LEU A 48 -0.47 -3.16 8.55
C LEU A 48 -1.31 -3.39 7.30
N VAL A 49 -1.33 -2.41 6.39
CA VAL A 49 -2.04 -2.49 5.11
C VAL A 49 -1.02 -2.47 3.98
N THR A 50 -0.90 -3.59 3.27
CA THR A 50 0.02 -3.75 2.13
C THR A 50 -0.75 -3.61 0.82
N VAL A 51 -0.24 -2.74 -0.04
CA VAL A 51 -0.82 -2.45 -1.36
C VAL A 51 0.27 -2.39 -2.43
N LEU A 52 -0.14 -2.51 -3.70
CA LEU A 52 0.64 -1.98 -4.82
C LEU A 52 0.27 -0.52 -5.05
N ILE A 53 1.25 0.37 -4.95
CA ILE A 53 1.13 1.77 -5.31
C ILE A 53 1.45 1.91 -6.80
N GLN A 54 0.47 2.33 -7.60
CA GLN A 54 0.61 2.46 -9.05
C GLN A 54 0.99 3.87 -9.49
N ASN A 55 2.14 4.02 -10.14
CA ASN A 55 2.49 5.21 -10.90
C ASN A 55 2.31 4.96 -12.40
N LEU A 56 1.15 5.35 -12.92
CA LEU A 56 0.82 5.24 -14.34
C LEU A 56 1.36 6.40 -15.18
N SER A 57 2.06 7.36 -14.57
CA SER A 57 2.57 8.53 -15.25
C SER A 57 3.98 8.32 -15.82
N SER A 58 4.41 9.24 -16.68
CA SER A 58 5.77 9.32 -17.22
C SER A 58 6.76 10.03 -16.29
N MET A 59 6.32 10.54 -15.14
CA MET A 59 7.15 11.22 -14.15
C MET A 59 7.27 10.41 -12.87
N GLY A 60 8.36 10.62 -12.12
CA GLY A 60 8.50 10.03 -10.79
C GLY A 60 7.47 10.67 -9.85
N ASP A 61 6.86 9.85 -9.01
CA ASP A 61 5.87 10.33 -8.05
C ASP A 61 6.50 10.42 -6.66
N VAL A 62 6.76 11.66 -6.25
CA VAL A 62 7.47 12.01 -5.02
C VAL A 62 6.47 12.11 -3.86
N TRP A 63 6.82 11.48 -2.75
CA TRP A 63 5.99 11.40 -1.55
C TRP A 63 6.74 11.99 -0.35
N ASP A 64 6.95 13.31 -0.37
CA ASP A 64 7.61 14.00 0.75
C ASP A 64 6.75 13.91 2.02
N THR A 65 5.44 14.14 1.90
CA THR A 65 4.45 13.91 2.96
C THR A 65 3.07 13.82 2.29
N LYS A 66 2.48 12.63 2.25
CA LYS A 66 1.10 12.44 1.76
C LYS A 66 0.21 11.88 2.85
N LEU A 67 -0.98 12.47 2.99
CA LEU A 67 -2.00 11.98 3.90
C LEU A 67 -2.69 10.78 3.25
N VAL A 68 -2.68 9.64 3.96
CA VAL A 68 -3.30 8.40 3.49
C VAL A 68 -4.34 7.95 4.50
N ALA A 69 -5.55 7.71 4.01
CA ALA A 69 -6.66 7.19 4.79
C ALA A 69 -6.89 5.70 4.47
N TYR A 70 -7.10 4.90 5.52
CA TYR A 70 -7.65 3.57 5.42
C TYR A 70 -9.16 3.63 5.64
N VAL A 71 -9.93 3.17 4.65
CA VAL A 71 -11.38 3.31 4.57
C VAL A 71 -12.02 1.93 4.47
N GLU A 72 -12.97 1.66 5.36
CA GLU A 72 -13.83 0.46 5.33
C GLU A 72 -15.28 0.91 5.14
N GLU A 73 -15.98 0.36 4.14
CA GLU A 73 -17.39 0.68 3.84
C GLU A 73 -17.71 2.18 3.76
N GLY A 74 -16.76 2.98 3.26
CA GLY A 74 -16.91 4.43 3.15
C GLY A 74 -16.62 5.21 4.44
N LYS A 75 -16.26 4.54 5.54
CA LYS A 75 -15.84 5.18 6.79
C LYS A 75 -14.32 5.18 6.91
N THR A 76 -13.73 6.33 7.19
CA THR A 76 -12.31 6.42 7.57
C THR A 76 -12.10 5.72 8.91
N ILE A 77 -11.29 4.66 8.88
CA ILE A 77 -10.94 3.87 10.06
C ILE A 77 -9.63 4.37 10.66
N ALA A 78 -8.67 4.74 9.81
CA ALA A 78 -7.38 5.29 10.20
C ALA A 78 -6.92 6.33 9.17
N GLU A 79 -6.13 7.30 9.59
CA GLU A 79 -5.51 8.26 8.68
C GLU A 79 -4.15 8.70 9.23
N ARG A 80 -3.16 8.82 8.34
CA ARG A 80 -1.81 9.22 8.72
C ARG A 80 -1.03 9.77 7.53
N SER A 81 -0.14 10.71 7.80
CA SER A 81 0.83 11.18 6.82
C SER A 81 2.01 10.22 6.69
N PHE A 82 2.38 9.89 5.46
CA PHE A 82 3.51 9.04 5.14
C PHE A 82 4.47 9.75 4.19
N SER A 83 5.75 9.49 4.42
CA SER A 83 6.84 9.80 3.49
C SER A 83 7.39 8.47 2.99
N ILE A 84 7.42 8.28 1.68
CA ILE A 84 7.92 7.05 1.07
C ILE A 84 8.88 7.41 -0.07
N ASP A 85 9.69 6.43 -0.48
CA ASP A 85 10.58 6.62 -1.63
C ASP A 85 9.76 6.94 -2.90
N THR A 86 10.35 7.71 -3.81
CA THR A 86 9.73 8.06 -5.08
C THR A 86 9.29 6.81 -5.82
N VAL A 87 8.02 6.75 -6.23
CA VAL A 87 7.51 5.67 -7.09
C VAL A 87 7.94 5.96 -8.52
N PRO A 88 8.81 5.15 -9.15
CA PRO A 88 9.32 5.47 -10.48
C PRO A 88 8.21 5.50 -11.55
N PRO A 89 8.42 6.23 -12.67
CA PRO A 89 7.48 6.27 -13.78
C PRO A 89 7.10 4.87 -14.28
N ASN A 90 5.83 4.66 -14.62
CA ASN A 90 5.32 3.41 -15.18
C ASN A 90 5.64 2.16 -14.34
N THR A 91 5.65 2.30 -13.01
CA THR A 91 5.88 1.19 -12.09
C THR A 91 4.80 1.03 -11.04
N SER A 92 4.73 -0.18 -10.49
CA SER A 92 3.93 -0.51 -9.32
C SER A 92 4.86 -0.94 -8.19
N MET A 93 4.82 -0.22 -7.07
CA MET A 93 5.69 -0.46 -5.92
C MET A 93 4.88 -1.04 -4.75
N PRO A 94 5.23 -2.23 -4.22
CA PRO A 94 4.61 -2.71 -3.00
C PRO A 94 5.04 -1.83 -1.82
N TRP A 95 4.06 -1.49 -0.99
CA TRP A 95 4.31 -0.73 0.23
C TRP A 95 3.36 -1.19 1.35
N THR A 96 3.90 -1.26 2.57
CA THR A 96 3.10 -1.54 3.77
C THR A 96 2.95 -0.25 4.57
N PHE A 97 1.73 0.24 4.65
CA PHE A 97 1.36 1.36 5.52
C PHE A 97 1.07 0.83 6.92
N ILE A 98 1.69 1.45 7.92
CA ILE A 98 1.56 1.07 9.33
C ILE A 98 0.80 2.16 10.08
N PHE A 99 -0.42 1.80 10.49
CA PHE A 99 -1.31 2.65 11.28
C PHE A 99 -1.25 2.20 12.75
N PRO A 100 -0.69 3.02 13.66
CA PRO A 100 -0.60 2.69 15.07
C PRO A 100 -1.97 2.45 15.72
N LYS A 101 -2.03 1.57 16.72
CA LYS A 101 -3.31 1.23 17.39
C LYS A 101 -4.06 2.40 18.03
N ASP A 102 -3.36 3.46 18.43
CA ASP A 102 -3.96 4.67 18.99
C ASP A 102 -4.64 5.55 17.92
N ARG A 103 -4.51 5.17 16.64
CA ARG A 103 -4.94 5.95 15.47
C ARG A 103 -6.05 5.29 14.65
N PHE A 104 -6.71 4.24 15.15
CA PHE A 104 -7.86 3.68 14.45
C PHE A 104 -9.01 3.22 15.35
N ILE A 105 -10.23 3.27 14.82
CA ILE A 105 -11.45 2.86 15.53
C ILE A 105 -11.61 1.36 15.35
N GLN A 106 -11.31 0.58 16.39
CA GLN A 106 -11.49 -0.87 16.36
C GLN A 106 -12.98 -1.22 16.50
N THR A 107 -13.64 -1.46 15.36
CA THR A 107 -14.90 -2.20 15.29
C THR A 107 -14.64 -3.36 14.33
N SER A 108 -15.27 -4.51 14.54
CA SER A 108 -15.13 -5.74 13.73
C SER A 108 -14.59 -5.49 12.32
N MET A 109 -13.31 -5.85 12.08
CA MET A 109 -12.62 -5.46 10.85
C MET A 109 -13.31 -5.98 9.60
N LYS A 110 -13.34 -5.15 8.56
CA LYS A 110 -13.77 -5.51 7.22
C LYS A 110 -12.64 -5.27 6.23
N THR A 111 -12.74 -5.84 5.03
CA THR A 111 -11.78 -5.54 3.96
C THR A 111 -11.92 -4.07 3.55
N GLY A 112 -10.85 -3.29 3.75
CA GLY A 112 -10.81 -1.87 3.36
C GLY A 112 -9.89 -1.57 2.18
N LYS A 113 -9.81 -0.27 1.83
CA LYS A 113 -8.93 0.28 0.80
C LYS A 113 -8.17 1.50 1.32
N LEU A 114 -7.09 1.86 0.64
CA LEU A 114 -6.35 3.10 0.90
C LEU A 114 -6.74 4.18 -0.11
N GLU A 115 -6.71 5.44 0.33
CA GLU A 115 -6.97 6.62 -0.49
C GLU A 115 -6.00 7.76 -0.10
N GLU A 116 -5.53 8.53 -1.09
CA GLU A 116 -4.80 9.80 -0.86
C GLU A 116 -5.84 10.88 -0.52
N ARG A 117 -5.50 11.79 0.38
CA ARG A 117 -6.38 12.86 0.88
C ARG A 117 -5.87 14.25 0.52
#